data_AF-A0A3L6G615-F1
#
_entry.id   AF-A0A3L6G615-F1
#
_cell.length_a   1.000
_cell.length_b   1.000
_cell.length_c   1.000
_cell.angle_alpha   90.00
_cell.angle_beta   90.00
_cell.angle_gamma   90.00
#
_symmetry.space_group_name_H-M   'P 1'
#
loop_
_entity.id
_entity.type
_entity.pdbx_description
1 polymer ?
#
loop_
_entity_poly.entity_id
_entity_poly.type
_entity_poly.pdbx_seq_one_letter_code
_entity_poly.pdbx_strand_id
1 'polypeptide(L)'
;MASLTPGILLKVLKNINSDVKVCGEYRSILLQVISIVPAITGSELWPDHGFFIKVSDSSHSTYVSLSKEDNELILSNKLQLGQFIYVEKVQSSIPVPVLVGVRPVPGRNPCIGNPKDLMQMSTHCGITEAPDHQRRTSKSADMAESEKENL
;
A
#
# COMPACT_ATOMS: atom_id res chain seq x y z
N MET A 1 -22.55 -19.56 -5.88
CA MET A 1 -22.30 -18.11 -6.06
C MET A 1 -21.06 -17.75 -5.25
N ALA A 2 -20.11 -17.02 -5.82
CA ALA A 2 -18.95 -16.53 -5.08
C ALA A 2 -19.41 -15.37 -4.17
N SER A 3 -19.01 -15.37 -2.90
CA SER A 3 -19.39 -14.34 -1.93
C SER A 3 -18.14 -13.71 -1.32
N LEU A 4 -18.10 -12.37 -1.33
CA LEU A 4 -17.05 -11.61 -0.66
C LEU A 4 -17.22 -11.74 0.86
N THR A 5 -16.09 -11.73 1.58
CA THR A 5 -16.09 -11.76 3.05
C THR A 5 -15.72 -10.38 3.59
N PRO A 6 -16.70 -9.57 4.07
CA PRO A 6 -16.44 -8.25 4.62
C PRO A 6 -15.38 -8.28 5.74
N GLY A 7 -14.41 -7.37 5.67
CA GLY A 7 -13.36 -7.18 6.65
C GLY A 7 -12.16 -8.12 6.51
N ILE A 8 -12.13 -8.99 5.50
CA ILE A 8 -10.98 -9.87 5.27
C ILE A 8 -9.73 -9.07 4.87
N LEU A 9 -9.87 -7.97 4.10
CA LEU A 9 -8.72 -7.14 3.73
C LEU A 9 -8.03 -6.57 4.96
N LEU A 10 -8.78 -6.04 5.92
CA LEU A 10 -8.23 -5.55 7.19
C LEU A 10 -7.47 -6.65 7.93
N LYS A 11 -8.04 -7.85 8.02
CA LYS A 11 -7.40 -8.97 8.72
C LYS A 11 -6.10 -9.37 8.02
N VAL A 12 -6.11 -9.47 6.69
CA VAL A 12 -4.94 -9.86 5.88
C VAL A 12 -3.83 -8.82 6.01
N LEU A 13 -4.14 -7.53 5.84
CA LEU A 13 -3.15 -6.46 5.91
C LEU A 13 -2.56 -6.29 7.31
N LYS A 14 -3.35 -6.47 8.38
CA LYS A 14 -2.84 -6.42 9.76
C LYS A 14 -1.80 -7.50 10.07
N ASN A 15 -1.87 -8.65 9.39
CA ASN A 15 -0.97 -9.78 9.62
C ASN A 15 -0.01 -10.00 8.45
N ILE A 16 0.14 -9.04 7.53
CA ILE A 16 0.92 -9.22 6.29
C ILE A 16 2.41 -9.49 6.54
N ASN A 17 2.93 -9.00 7.66
CA ASN A 17 4.32 -9.22 8.10
C ASN A 17 4.43 -10.34 9.15
N SER A 18 3.32 -10.98 9.49
CA SER A 18 3.28 -12.06 10.47
C SER A 18 3.23 -13.40 9.74
N ASP A 19 3.86 -14.42 10.31
CA ASP A 19 3.69 -15.81 9.83
C ASP A 19 2.29 -16.37 10.17
N VAL A 20 1.43 -15.54 10.76
CA VAL A 20 0.03 -15.86 11.09
C VAL A 20 -0.80 -15.84 9.81
N LYS A 21 -1.10 -17.03 9.30
CA LYS A 21 -1.96 -17.22 8.11
C LYS A 21 -3.40 -16.83 8.41
N VAL A 22 -3.83 -15.68 7.88
CA VAL A 22 -5.19 -15.12 8.11
C VAL A 22 -6.32 -15.99 7.57
N CYS A 23 -6.05 -16.83 6.58
CA CYS A 23 -7.06 -17.72 5.99
C CYS A 23 -6.79 -19.22 6.26
N GLY A 24 -5.78 -19.56 7.08
CA GLY A 24 -5.24 -20.92 7.13
C GLY A 24 -4.41 -21.26 5.88
N GLU A 25 -3.74 -22.41 5.89
CA GLU A 25 -2.72 -22.74 4.88
C GLU A 25 -3.25 -22.93 3.45
N TYR A 26 -4.57 -23.14 3.29
CA TYR A 26 -5.15 -23.57 2.01
C TYR A 26 -6.39 -22.79 1.57
N ARG A 27 -6.74 -21.67 2.22
CA ARG A 27 -7.86 -20.87 1.74
C ARG A 27 -7.37 -19.64 1.00
N SER A 28 -7.65 -19.61 -0.29
CA SER A 28 -7.58 -18.38 -1.05
C SER A 28 -8.63 -17.39 -0.54
N ILE A 29 -8.28 -16.10 -0.49
CA ILE A 29 -9.26 -15.03 -0.23
C ILE A 29 -9.95 -14.66 -1.54
N LEU A 30 -11.25 -14.36 -1.49
CA LEU A 30 -11.99 -13.84 -2.64
C LEU A 30 -12.08 -12.31 -2.54
N LEU A 31 -11.61 -11.61 -3.56
CA LEU A 31 -11.67 -10.16 -3.69
C LEU A 31 -12.31 -9.77 -5.02
N GLN A 32 -12.82 -8.54 -5.11
CA GLN A 32 -13.30 -7.96 -6.35
C GLN A 32 -12.30 -6.94 -6.89
N VAL A 33 -11.98 -7.01 -8.18
CA VAL A 33 -11.22 -5.96 -8.87
C VAL A 33 -12.15 -4.80 -9.21
N ILE A 34 -11.86 -3.63 -8.67
CA ILE A 34 -12.68 -2.41 -8.83
C ILE A 34 -11.93 -1.25 -9.51
N SER A 35 -10.61 -1.37 -9.72
CA SER A 35 -9.84 -0.45 -10.57
C SER A 35 -8.55 -1.14 -11.04
N ILE A 36 -8.09 -0.79 -12.24
CA ILE A 36 -6.79 -1.20 -12.78
C ILE A 36 -6.13 0.04 -13.37
N VAL A 37 -4.91 0.33 -12.94
CA VAL A 37 -4.12 1.51 -13.34
C VAL A 37 -2.74 1.03 -13.77
N PRO A 38 -2.26 1.36 -14.98
CA PRO A 38 -0.89 1.08 -15.38
C PRO A 38 0.12 1.74 -14.43
N ALA A 39 1.11 0.99 -13.94
CA ALA A 39 2.24 1.52 -13.21
C ALA A 39 3.30 2.01 -14.22
N ILE A 40 3.01 3.16 -14.84
CA ILE A 40 3.90 3.82 -15.79
C ILE A 40 4.94 4.67 -15.05
N THR A 41 6.18 4.64 -15.53
CA THR A 41 7.24 5.56 -15.09
C THR A 41 7.87 6.21 -16.31
N GLY A 42 8.02 7.54 -16.26
CA GLY A 42 8.65 8.28 -17.36
C GLY A 42 7.75 8.47 -18.59
N SER A 43 8.38 8.60 -19.76
CA SER A 43 7.71 8.81 -21.05
C SER A 43 7.26 7.51 -21.73
N GLU A 44 7.55 6.36 -21.12
CA GLU A 44 7.20 5.06 -21.68
C GLU A 44 5.76 4.73 -21.34
N LEU A 45 4.94 4.52 -22.39
CA LEU A 45 3.51 4.21 -22.25
C LEU A 45 3.27 2.74 -21.88
N TRP A 46 4.35 1.95 -21.79
CA TRP A 46 4.29 0.55 -21.41
C TRP A 46 4.39 0.42 -19.89
N PRO A 47 3.57 -0.45 -19.27
CA PRO A 47 3.63 -0.70 -17.84
C PRO A 47 4.87 -1.54 -17.51
N ASP A 48 6.06 -0.96 -17.60
CA ASP A 48 7.33 -1.64 -17.30
C ASP A 48 7.37 -2.19 -15.86
N HIS A 49 6.56 -1.57 -14.99
CA HIS A 49 6.40 -1.95 -13.58
C HIS A 49 5.06 -2.62 -13.28
N GLY A 50 4.31 -3.06 -14.31
CA GLY A 50 3.04 -3.75 -14.16
C GLY A 50 1.85 -2.83 -13.87
N PHE A 51 0.94 -3.26 -13.01
CA PHE A 51 -0.31 -2.54 -12.73
C PHE A 51 -0.53 -2.34 -11.22
N PHE A 52 -1.06 -1.17 -10.87
CA PHE A 52 -1.75 -0.97 -9.60
C PHE A 52 -3.22 -1.34 -9.76
N ILE A 53 -3.71 -2.20 -8.88
CA ILE A 53 -5.09 -2.68 -8.89
C ILE A 53 -5.74 -2.28 -7.60
N LYS A 54 -6.96 -1.73 -7.67
CA LYS A 54 -7.79 -1.54 -6.48
C LYS A 54 -8.68 -2.75 -6.31
N VAL A 55 -8.55 -3.41 -5.17
CA VAL A 55 -9.34 -4.60 -4.80
C VAL A 55 -10.27 -4.30 -3.63
N SER A 56 -11.40 -4.99 -3.57
CA SER A 56 -12.44 -4.81 -2.55
C SER A 56 -12.88 -6.14 -1.94
N ASP A 57 -13.17 -6.12 -0.64
CA ASP A 57 -13.86 -7.20 0.08
C ASP A 57 -15.34 -6.92 0.36
N SER A 58 -15.92 -5.94 -0.36
CA SER A 58 -17.23 -5.28 -0.18
C SER A 58 -17.35 -4.24 0.94
N SER A 59 -16.48 -4.29 1.95
CA SER A 59 -16.49 -3.34 3.08
C SER A 59 -15.32 -2.37 3.06
N HIS A 60 -14.18 -2.82 2.54
CA HIS A 60 -12.93 -2.10 2.44
C HIS A 60 -12.32 -2.28 1.06
N SER A 61 -11.50 -1.32 0.64
CA SER A 61 -10.71 -1.41 -0.58
C SER A 61 -9.30 -0.90 -0.37
N THR A 62 -8.35 -1.41 -1.13
CA THR A 62 -6.95 -0.97 -1.10
C THR A 62 -6.34 -1.13 -2.47
N TYR A 63 -5.30 -0.34 -2.79
CA TYR A 63 -4.43 -0.67 -3.91
C TYR A 63 -3.45 -1.77 -3.54
N VAL A 64 -3.13 -2.58 -4.55
CA VAL A 64 -2.18 -3.68 -4.54
C VAL A 64 -1.49 -3.74 -5.90
N SER A 65 -0.36 -4.43 -5.98
CA SER A 65 0.25 -4.87 -7.24
C SER A 65 0.07 -6.38 -7.40
N LEU A 66 0.41 -6.89 -8.58
CA LEU A 66 0.46 -8.32 -8.88
C LEU A 66 1.90 -8.82 -8.89
N SER A 67 2.09 -10.11 -8.60
CA SER A 67 3.33 -10.81 -8.92
C SER A 67 3.67 -10.66 -10.41
N LYS A 68 4.95 -10.80 -10.78
CA LYS A 68 5.38 -10.65 -12.17
C LYS A 68 4.65 -11.64 -13.08
N GLU A 69 4.43 -12.85 -12.59
CA GLU A 69 3.72 -13.93 -13.27
C GLU A 69 2.23 -13.62 -13.44
N ASP A 70 1.59 -13.05 -12.42
CA ASP A 70 0.17 -12.72 -12.44
C ASP A 70 -0.14 -11.46 -13.30
N ASN A 71 0.84 -10.59 -13.57
CA ASN A 71 0.64 -9.43 -14.46
C ASN A 71 0.23 -9.83 -15.88
N GLU A 72 0.66 -11.01 -16.36
CA GLU A 72 0.25 -11.55 -17.66
C GLU A 72 -1.27 -11.77 -17.75
N LEU A 73 -1.98 -11.91 -16.64
CA LEU A 73 -3.43 -12.03 -16.64
C LEU A 73 -4.11 -10.74 -17.15
N ILE A 74 -3.55 -9.57 -16.85
CA ILE A 74 -4.06 -8.30 -17.36
C ILE A 74 -3.66 -8.13 -18.82
N LEU A 75 -2.38 -8.37 -19.15
CA LEU A 75 -1.85 -8.23 -20.51
C LEU A 75 -2.55 -9.17 -21.51
N SER A 76 -2.89 -10.39 -21.08
CA SER A 76 -3.66 -11.36 -21.88
C SER A 76 -5.18 -11.20 -21.79
N ASN A 77 -5.67 -10.12 -21.16
CA ASN A 77 -7.10 -9.81 -21.02
C ASN A 77 -7.92 -10.90 -20.25
N LYS A 78 -7.26 -11.68 -19.40
CA LYS A 78 -7.88 -12.70 -18.53
C LYS A 78 -8.34 -12.15 -17.17
N LEU A 79 -7.74 -11.04 -16.74
CA LEU A 79 -8.12 -10.28 -15.55
C LEU A 79 -8.59 -8.87 -15.96
N GLN A 80 -9.79 -8.51 -15.52
CA GLN A 80 -10.55 -7.36 -15.98
C GLN A 80 -11.31 -6.71 -14.81
N LEU A 81 -11.69 -5.45 -15.00
CA LEU A 81 -12.53 -4.71 -14.06
C LEU A 81 -13.86 -5.43 -13.79
N GLY A 82 -14.25 -5.48 -12.52
CA GLY A 82 -15.50 -6.11 -12.05
C GLY A 82 -15.41 -7.61 -11.82
N GLN A 83 -14.28 -8.26 -12.14
CA GLN A 83 -14.09 -9.69 -11.86
C GLN A 83 -13.84 -9.94 -10.38
N PHE A 84 -14.24 -11.13 -9.92
CA PHE A 84 -13.70 -11.66 -8.67
C PHE A 84 -12.39 -12.39 -8.93
N ILE A 85 -11.52 -12.38 -7.93
CA ILE A 85 -10.24 -13.08 -7.95
C ILE A 85 -10.10 -13.88 -6.66
N TYR A 86 -9.64 -15.11 -6.79
CA TYR A 86 -9.02 -15.80 -5.67
C TYR A 86 -7.55 -15.39 -5.57
N VAL A 87 -7.09 -15.16 -4.35
CA VAL A 87 -5.68 -14.83 -4.06
C VAL A 87 -5.14 -15.83 -3.06
N GLU A 88 -4.01 -16.44 -3.37
CA GLU A 88 -3.35 -17.42 -2.49
C GLU A 88 -2.59 -16.75 -1.35
N LYS A 89 -1.84 -15.69 -1.66
CA LYS A 89 -1.02 -14.98 -0.68
C LYS A 89 -0.98 -13.48 -0.95
N VAL A 90 -0.88 -12.70 0.12
CA VAL A 90 -0.57 -11.27 0.07
C VAL A 90 0.81 -11.07 0.68
N GLN A 91 1.72 -10.43 -0.05
CA GLN A 91 3.08 -10.15 0.38
C GLN A 91 3.26 -8.67 0.69
N SER A 92 4.00 -8.38 1.76
CA SER A 92 4.37 -7.02 2.13
C SER A 92 5.35 -6.46 1.11
N SER A 93 5.07 -5.25 0.61
CA SER A 93 5.86 -4.59 -0.41
C SER A 93 5.60 -3.08 -0.35
N ILE A 94 6.52 -2.29 -0.91
CA ILE A 94 6.44 -0.83 -0.97
C ILE A 94 6.29 -0.43 -2.45
N PRO A 95 5.34 0.44 -2.84
CA PRO A 95 4.45 1.23 -1.97
C PRO A 95 3.15 0.52 -1.58
N VAL A 96 2.83 -0.61 -2.21
CA VAL A 96 1.58 -1.35 -1.98
C VAL A 96 1.85 -2.84 -1.81
N PRO A 97 1.00 -3.59 -1.10
CA PRO A 97 1.08 -5.06 -1.04
C PRO A 97 1.02 -5.72 -2.42
N VAL A 98 1.66 -6.87 -2.55
CA VAL A 98 1.65 -7.70 -3.77
C VAL A 98 0.70 -8.88 -3.58
N LEU A 99 -0.23 -9.08 -4.51
CA LEU A 99 -1.04 -10.31 -4.59
C LEU A 99 -0.29 -11.40 -5.37
N VAL A 100 -0.32 -12.61 -4.85
CA VAL A 100 0.34 -13.78 -5.45
C VAL A 100 -0.66 -14.93 -5.60
N GLY A 101 -0.58 -15.64 -6.73
CA GLY A 101 -1.43 -16.79 -7.03
C GLY A 101 -2.84 -16.35 -7.39
N VAL A 102 -2.95 -15.37 -8.28
CA VAL A 102 -4.23 -14.76 -8.65
C VAL A 102 -4.97 -15.64 -9.64
N ARG A 103 -6.20 -16.04 -9.28
CA ARG A 103 -7.07 -16.86 -10.13
C ARG A 103 -8.38 -16.13 -10.41
N PRO A 104 -8.55 -15.53 -11.61
CA PRO A 104 -9.78 -14.83 -11.99
C PRO A 104 -10.99 -15.77 -12.05
N VAL A 105 -12.13 -15.29 -11.58
CA VAL A 105 -13.43 -15.95 -11.73
C VAL A 105 -14.10 -15.40 -13.00
N PRO A 106 -14.67 -16.25 -13.87
CA PRO A 106 -15.42 -15.79 -15.04
C PRO A 106 -16.60 -14.88 -14.67
N GLY A 107 -16.82 -13.85 -15.48
CA GLY A 107 -17.92 -12.89 -15.31
C GLY A 107 -17.50 -11.57 -14.67
N ARG A 108 -18.25 -10.50 -14.94
CA ARG A 108 -18.04 -9.16 -14.38
C ARG A 108 -19.24 -8.75 -13.56
N ASN A 109 -18.99 -8.12 -12.42
CA ASN A 109 -19.99 -7.68 -11.47
C ASN A 109 -19.81 -6.19 -11.20
N PRO A 110 -20.89 -5.41 -11.02
CA PRO A 110 -20.82 -4.09 -10.42
C PRO A 110 -20.10 -4.13 -9.07
N CYS A 111 -19.50 -3.02 -8.65
CA CYS A 111 -18.85 -2.94 -7.34
C CYS A 111 -19.87 -3.29 -6.24
N ILE A 112 -19.55 -4.29 -5.42
CA ILE A 112 -20.41 -4.72 -4.32
C ILE A 112 -20.11 -3.86 -3.09
N GLY A 113 -21.16 -3.28 -2.51
CA GLY A 113 -21.08 -2.44 -1.32
C GLY A 113 -20.56 -1.03 -1.62
N ASN A 114 -20.10 -0.35 -0.58
CA ASN A 114 -19.45 0.96 -0.66
C ASN A 114 -18.13 0.89 0.13
N PRO A 115 -17.08 0.27 -0.44
CA PRO A 115 -15.89 -0.10 0.31
C PRO A 115 -15.09 1.13 0.73
N LYS A 116 -14.78 1.23 2.02
CA LYS A 116 -13.92 2.30 2.58
C LYS A 116 -12.48 2.11 2.11
N ASP A 117 -11.84 3.18 1.65
CA ASP A 117 -10.44 3.13 1.20
C ASP A 117 -9.47 3.01 2.38
N LEU A 118 -8.69 1.94 2.42
CA LEU A 118 -7.71 1.68 3.46
C LEU A 118 -6.46 2.56 3.34
N MET A 119 -6.08 2.99 2.13
CA MET A 119 -4.89 3.85 1.95
C MET A 119 -5.11 5.27 2.48
N GLN A 120 -6.36 5.71 2.51
CA GLN A 120 -6.71 6.98 3.14
C GLN A 120 -6.64 6.93 4.67
N MET A 121 -6.53 5.74 5.28
CA MET A 121 -6.45 5.62 6.75
C MET A 121 -5.02 5.66 7.29
N SER A 122 -3.99 5.53 6.44
CA SER A 122 -2.58 5.57 6.86
C SER A 122 -1.99 6.97 7.04
N THR A 123 -2.75 8.04 6.78
CA THR A 123 -2.28 9.45 6.87
C THR A 123 -2.33 10.06 8.28
N HIS A 124 -2.52 9.25 9.33
CA HIS A 124 -2.41 9.70 10.72
C HIS A 124 -1.26 8.99 11.47
N CYS A 125 -0.03 9.11 10.96
CA CYS A 125 1.17 9.00 11.78
C CYS A 125 2.28 9.87 11.17
N GLY A 126 2.14 11.17 11.41
CA GLY A 126 3.16 12.18 11.19
C GLY A 126 3.14 13.09 12.40
N ILE A 127 3.86 12.70 13.46
CA ILE A 127 4.35 13.65 14.45
C ILE A 127 5.87 13.54 14.42
N THR A 128 6.41 14.54 13.78
CA THR A 128 7.79 14.98 13.72
C THR A 128 8.36 15.19 15.12
N GLU A 129 9.46 14.51 15.45
CA GLU A 129 10.46 15.04 16.39
C GLU A 129 11.84 14.70 15.83
N ALA A 130 12.42 15.64 15.07
CA ALA A 130 13.84 15.67 14.76
C ALA A 130 14.54 16.61 15.75
N PRO A 131 15.72 16.27 16.30
CA PRO A 131 16.40 17.12 17.27
C PRO A 131 17.23 18.19 16.56
N ASP A 132 16.92 19.47 16.79
CA ASP A 132 17.73 20.59 16.31
C ASP A 132 18.92 20.85 17.25
N HIS A 133 20.13 20.63 16.75
CA HIS A 133 21.38 21.08 17.37
C HIS A 133 22.20 21.93 16.40
N GLN A 134 22.61 23.10 16.90
CA GLN A 134 23.66 24.00 16.41
C GLN A 134 23.35 24.88 15.17
N ARG A 135 23.24 26.20 15.38
CA ARG A 135 24.35 27.15 15.11
C ARG A 135 23.99 28.60 15.42
N ARG A 136 24.74 29.16 16.39
CA ARG A 136 25.36 30.49 16.44
C ARG A 136 24.74 31.61 15.59
N THR A 137 24.19 32.63 16.26
CA THR A 137 24.39 34.04 15.88
C THR A 137 24.52 34.91 17.13
N SER A 138 25.48 35.81 17.08
CA SER A 138 26.02 36.69 18.12
C SER A 138 25.16 37.93 18.39
N LYS A 139 25.02 38.37 19.66
CA LYS A 139 24.88 39.80 19.99
C LYS A 139 25.16 40.10 21.48
N SER A 140 26.24 40.86 21.70
CA SER A 140 26.53 41.86 22.75
C SER A 140 25.77 41.83 24.09
N ALA A 141 26.51 41.75 25.20
CA ALA A 141 26.20 42.47 26.44
C ALA A 141 27.48 42.76 27.24
N ASP A 142 27.40 43.86 27.98
CA ASP A 142 28.43 44.73 28.54
C ASP A 142 29.22 44.25 29.77
N MET A 143 30.39 44.89 29.92
CA MET A 143 31.01 45.44 31.13
C MET A 143 31.83 44.60 32.15
N ALA A 144 32.88 45.29 32.64
CA ALA A 144 33.72 45.11 33.83
C ALA A 144 34.91 44.14 33.67
N GLU A 145 36.14 44.37 34.16
CA GLU A 145 36.85 45.48 34.81
C GLU A 145 38.32 45.02 34.98
N SER A 146 39.25 45.97 35.17
CA SER A 146 40.61 45.82 35.77
C SER A 146 41.66 44.94 35.06
N GLU A 147 42.73 45.46 34.44
CA GLU A 147 43.90 46.24 34.92
C GLU A 147 45.15 45.38 35.27
N LYS A 148 46.33 45.95 34.91
CA LYS A 148 47.73 45.55 35.14
C LYS A 148 48.32 44.59 34.10
N GLU A 149 49.14 44.98 33.13
CA GLU A 149 50.28 45.91 33.05
C GLU A 149 51.58 45.41 33.75
N ASN A 150 52.63 45.28 32.91
CA ASN A 150 54.08 45.22 33.16
C ASN A 150 54.72 43.96 33.78
N LEU A 151 55.26 43.05 32.93
CA LEU A 151 56.69 42.94 32.56
C LEU A 151 56.92 41.82 31.54
#